data_AF-A0A147JZY7-F1
#
_entry.id   AF-A0A147JZY7-F1
#
_cell.length_a   1.000
_cell.length_b   1.000
_cell.length_c   1.000
_cell.angle_alpha   90.00
_cell.angle_beta   90.00
_cell.angle_gamma   90.00
#
_symmetry.space_group_name_H-M   'P 1'
#
loop_
_entity.id
_entity.type
_entity.pdbx_description
1 polymer ?
#
loop_
_entity_poly.entity_id
_entity_poly.type
_entity_poly.pdbx_seq_one_letter_code
_entity_poly.pdbx_strand_id
1 'polypeptide(L)'
;MEIVKFMPTEMRLRIVKEMVTRMGIRPLATTIDVNSKTIYKYKLGLAAPTDDTMDKILTTLAQRYPDLFEKYMSELKDKFRSAFENMEVSTIKSIERASTYAKKEEAPLARQAAAKIPTEMTKFEIYERLRIISPADRIVWSKVLAIMQGMQTFSPADVSQRSSLAQEELLKMFQSLEKAGYLREISPNRYRLNVKIVM
;
A
#
# COMPACT_ATOMS: atom_id res chain seq x y z
N MET A 1 -14.22 -11.60 14.55
CA MET A 1 -15.16 -10.62 13.97
C MET A 1 -14.86 -10.43 12.49
N GLU A 2 -15.87 -10.58 11.61
CA GLU A 2 -15.65 -10.44 10.16
C GLU A 2 -15.23 -9.04 9.72
N ILE A 3 -15.59 -8.01 10.51
CA ILE A 3 -15.29 -6.60 10.24
C ILE A 3 -13.79 -6.32 10.11
N VAL A 4 -12.96 -7.18 10.68
CA VAL A 4 -11.50 -7.08 10.61
C VAL A 4 -10.99 -7.18 9.17
N LYS A 5 -11.58 -8.05 8.35
CA LYS A 5 -11.19 -8.26 6.94
C LYS A 5 -11.31 -6.99 6.10
N PHE A 6 -12.23 -6.13 6.52
CA PHE A 6 -12.57 -4.86 5.88
C PHE A 6 -11.76 -3.68 6.42
N MET A 7 -10.96 -3.89 7.47
CA MET A 7 -10.21 -2.82 8.10
C MET A 7 -8.90 -2.51 7.35
N PRO A 8 -8.72 -1.28 6.84
CA PRO A 8 -7.50 -0.89 6.14
C PRO A 8 -6.26 -0.97 7.04
N THR A 9 -5.11 -1.29 6.44
CA THR A 9 -3.84 -1.46 7.18
C THR A 9 -3.48 -0.25 8.03
N GLU A 10 -3.66 0.98 7.52
CA GLU A 10 -3.43 2.21 8.27
C GLU A 10 -4.27 2.30 9.54
N MET A 11 -5.54 1.89 9.45
CA MET A 11 -6.46 1.89 10.60
C MET A 11 -6.01 0.84 11.62
N ARG A 12 -5.64 -0.36 11.18
CA ARG A 12 -5.09 -1.41 12.07
C ARG A 12 -3.88 -0.90 12.84
N LEU A 13 -2.94 -0.24 12.16
CA LEU A 13 -1.74 0.32 12.80
C LEU A 13 -2.06 1.45 13.78
N ARG A 14 -2.99 2.35 13.44
CA ARG A 14 -3.42 3.41 14.37
C ARG A 14 -4.03 2.84 15.64
N ILE A 15 -4.91 1.84 15.51
CA ILE A 15 -5.53 1.17 16.67
C ILE A 15 -4.44 0.54 17.56
N VAL A 16 -3.48 -0.17 16.96
CA VAL A 16 -2.39 -0.78 17.74
C VAL A 16 -1.55 0.28 18.44
N LYS A 17 -1.18 1.36 17.75
CA LYS A 17 -0.41 2.47 18.34
C LYS A 17 -1.15 3.08 19.52
N GLU A 18 -2.44 3.34 19.38
CA GLU A 18 -3.27 3.90 20.43
C GLU A 18 -3.41 2.96 21.64
N MET A 19 -3.61 1.66 21.39
CA MET A 19 -3.61 0.63 22.42
C MET A 19 -2.28 0.60 23.16
N VAL A 20 -1.15 0.61 22.44
CA VAL A 20 0.19 0.65 23.03
C VAL A 20 0.41 1.91 23.85
N THR A 21 -0.09 3.07 23.42
CA THR A 21 0.00 4.33 24.19
C THR A 21 -0.77 4.23 25.51
N ARG A 22 -1.93 3.57 25.52
CA ARG A 22 -2.81 3.49 26.70
C ARG A 22 -2.42 2.40 27.69
N MET A 23 -2.04 1.21 27.21
CA MET A 23 -1.78 0.06 28.08
C MET A 23 -0.32 -0.42 28.06
N GLY A 24 0.49 0.05 27.12
CA GLY A 24 1.87 -0.41 26.94
C GLY A 24 1.99 -1.71 26.13
N ILE A 25 3.22 -1.98 25.68
CA ILE A 25 3.54 -3.10 24.78
C ILE A 25 3.33 -4.46 25.45
N ARG A 26 3.89 -4.66 26.66
CA ARG A 26 3.83 -5.96 27.34
C ARG A 26 2.40 -6.33 27.75
N PRO A 27 1.60 -5.43 28.36
CA PRO A 27 0.22 -5.76 28.71
C PRO A 27 -0.64 -6.09 27.48
N LEU A 28 -0.47 -5.36 26.38
CA LEU A 28 -1.17 -5.67 25.13
C LEU A 28 -0.76 -7.05 24.60
N ALA A 29 0.53 -7.33 24.54
CA ALA A 29 1.09 -8.59 24.05
C ALA A 29 0.56 -9.80 24.84
N THR A 30 0.52 -9.69 26.17
CA THR A 30 -0.06 -10.72 27.04
C THR A 30 -1.56 -10.89 26.82
N THR A 31 -2.30 -9.80 26.65
CA THR A 31 -3.77 -9.86 26.52
C THR A 31 -4.21 -10.52 25.21
N ILE A 32 -3.49 -10.28 24.12
CA ILE A 32 -3.82 -10.86 22.81
C ILE A 32 -3.02 -12.13 22.47
N ASP A 33 -2.23 -12.63 23.43
CA ASP A 33 -1.38 -13.81 23.30
C ASP A 33 -0.46 -13.76 22.07
N VAL A 34 0.37 -12.72 22.00
CA VAL A 34 1.42 -12.59 20.98
C VAL A 34 2.73 -12.13 21.59
N ASN A 35 3.83 -12.35 20.86
CA ASN A 35 5.14 -11.90 21.30
C ASN A 35 5.21 -10.35 21.38
N SER A 36 5.75 -9.81 22.48
CA SER A 36 5.97 -8.36 22.65
C SER A 36 6.81 -7.73 21.53
N LYS A 37 7.76 -8.48 20.94
CA LYS A 37 8.54 -8.02 19.77
C LYS A 37 7.64 -7.79 18.55
N THR A 38 6.58 -8.59 18.40
CA THR A 38 5.61 -8.43 17.32
C THR A 38 4.79 -7.15 17.50
N ILE A 39 4.33 -6.87 18.73
CA ILE A 39 3.68 -5.59 19.05
C ILE A 39 4.62 -4.41 18.80
N TYR A 40 5.91 -4.56 19.11
CA TYR A 40 6.92 -3.53 18.83
C TYR A 40 7.01 -3.22 17.32
N LYS A 41 7.03 -4.27 16.48
CA LYS A 41 7.00 -4.12 15.01
C LYS A 41 5.73 -3.40 14.54
N TYR A 42 4.57 -3.71 15.12
CA TYR A 42 3.33 -3.02 14.80
C TYR A 42 3.35 -1.54 15.19
N LYS A 43 3.86 -1.22 16.39
CA LYS A 43 4.01 0.16 16.86
C LYS A 43 4.88 0.98 15.91
N LEU A 44 5.97 0.39 15.42
CA LEU A 44 6.88 1.02 14.46
C LEU A 44 6.34 1.03 13.02
N GLY A 45 5.21 0.38 12.73
CA GLY A 45 4.69 0.23 11.37
C GLY A 45 5.51 -0.71 10.48
N LEU A 46 6.42 -1.51 11.06
CA LEU A 46 7.25 -2.48 10.36
C LEU A 46 6.48 -3.76 9.97
N ALA A 47 5.34 -3.99 10.61
CA ALA A 47 4.42 -5.07 10.31
C ALA A 47 2.99 -4.62 10.63
N ALA A 48 2.00 -5.27 10.03
CA ALA A 48 0.59 -5.04 10.34
C ALA A 48 -0.01 -6.27 11.04
N PRO A 49 -0.99 -6.08 11.95
CA PRO A 49 -1.72 -7.19 12.54
C PRO A 49 -2.45 -8.02 11.48
N THR A 50 -2.31 -9.34 11.57
CA THR A 50 -3.16 -10.30 10.84
C THR A 50 -4.61 -10.19 11.28
N ASP A 51 -5.53 -10.79 10.53
CA ASP A 51 -6.95 -10.74 10.85
C ASP A 51 -7.22 -11.33 12.25
N ASP A 52 -6.66 -12.51 12.55
CA ASP A 52 -6.79 -13.13 13.88
C ASP A 52 -6.23 -12.26 15.00
N THR A 53 -5.06 -11.64 14.77
CA THR A 53 -4.43 -10.76 15.77
C THR A 53 -5.28 -9.51 15.99
N MET A 54 -5.77 -8.92 14.89
CA MET A 54 -6.58 -7.72 14.94
C MET A 54 -7.94 -7.98 15.60
N ASP A 55 -8.50 -9.18 15.45
CA ASP A 55 -9.72 -9.58 16.15
C ASP A 55 -9.55 -9.57 17.67
N LYS A 56 -8.44 -10.15 18.16
CA LYS A 56 -8.09 -10.11 19.58
C LYS A 56 -7.84 -8.68 20.07
N ILE A 57 -7.20 -7.84 19.24
CA ILE A 57 -6.98 -6.42 19.55
C ILE A 57 -8.31 -5.67 19.66
N LEU A 58 -9.24 -5.88 18.72
CA LEU A 58 -10.55 -5.25 18.75
C LEU A 58 -11.39 -5.73 19.92
N THR A 59 -11.34 -7.02 20.25
CA THR A 59 -12.00 -7.56 21.44
C THR A 59 -11.46 -6.90 22.72
N THR A 60 -10.13 -6.76 22.83
CA THR A 60 -9.50 -6.08 23.96
C THR A 60 -9.87 -4.59 24.01
N LEU A 61 -9.92 -3.93 22.85
CA LEU A 61 -10.30 -2.52 22.71
C LEU A 61 -11.75 -2.30 23.14
N ALA A 62 -12.68 -3.14 22.68
CA ALA A 62 -14.10 -3.07 23.05
C ALA A 62 -14.31 -3.27 24.55
N GLN A 63 -13.54 -4.19 25.17
CA GLN A 63 -13.65 -4.48 26.60
C GLN A 63 -13.04 -3.38 27.49
N ARG A 64 -11.89 -2.81 27.10
CA ARG A 64 -11.13 -1.89 27.96
C ARG A 64 -11.34 -0.42 27.63
N TYR A 65 -11.69 -0.10 26.40
CA TYR A 65 -11.82 1.27 25.88
C TYR A 65 -13.01 1.37 24.89
N PRO A 66 -14.25 1.19 25.37
CA PRO A 66 -15.44 1.13 24.51
C PRO A 66 -15.63 2.39 23.66
N ASP A 67 -15.36 3.58 24.22
CA ASP A 67 -15.46 4.85 23.46
C ASP A 67 -14.51 4.89 22.26
N LEU A 68 -13.31 4.34 22.44
CA LEU A 68 -12.29 4.29 21.40
C LEU A 68 -12.65 3.25 20.34
N PHE A 69 -13.23 2.13 20.75
CA PHE A 69 -13.79 1.13 19.84
C PHE A 69 -14.87 1.75 18.95
N GLU A 70 -15.87 2.41 19.53
CA GLU A 70 -16.96 3.06 18.81
C GLU A 70 -16.47 4.16 17.86
N LYS A 71 -15.45 4.92 18.27
CA LYS A 71 -14.81 5.91 17.39
C LYS A 71 -14.24 5.26 16.13
N TYR A 72 -13.50 4.16 16.25
CA TYR A 72 -12.91 3.49 15.09
C TYR A 72 -13.95 2.75 14.24
N MET A 73 -15.01 2.22 14.86
CA MET A 73 -16.11 1.60 14.12
C MET A 73 -16.91 2.65 13.33
N SER A 74 -17.16 3.81 13.93
CA SER A 74 -17.78 4.95 13.23
C SER A 74 -16.92 5.42 12.07
N GLU A 75 -15.61 5.61 12.27
CA GLU A 75 -14.70 5.98 11.17
C GLU A 75 -14.69 4.94 10.04
N LEU A 76 -14.74 3.65 10.38
CA LEU A 76 -14.79 2.58 9.38
C LEU A 76 -16.10 2.63 8.59
N LYS A 77 -17.24 2.80 9.27
CA LYS A 77 -18.55 2.95 8.63
C LYS A 77 -18.60 4.18 7.72
N ASP A 78 -18.06 5.30 8.16
CA ASP A 78 -18.01 6.54 7.37
C ASP A 78 -17.16 6.35 6.11
N LYS A 79 -15.99 5.69 6.22
CA LYS A 79 -15.17 5.35 5.05
C LYS A 79 -15.92 4.44 4.07
N PHE A 80 -16.67 3.46 4.57
CA PHE A 80 -17.52 2.63 3.72
C PHE A 80 -18.60 3.45 3.04
N ARG A 81 -19.33 4.28 3.79
CA ARG A 81 -20.39 5.12 3.26
C ARG A 81 -19.87 6.07 2.19
N SER A 82 -18.77 6.77 2.45
CA SER A 82 -18.13 7.63 1.46
C SER A 82 -17.65 6.84 0.23
N ALA A 83 -17.16 5.61 0.39
CA ALA A 83 -16.79 4.78 -0.75
C ALA A 83 -18.01 4.43 -1.62
N PHE A 84 -19.16 4.11 -1.02
CA PHE A 84 -20.41 3.83 -1.73
C PHE A 84 -21.01 5.07 -2.39
N GLU A 85 -21.05 6.21 -1.69
CA GLU A 85 -21.55 7.49 -2.25
C GLU A 85 -20.70 7.92 -3.45
N ASN A 86 -19.38 7.72 -3.40
CA ASN A 86 -18.49 7.97 -4.54
C ASN A 86 -18.63 6.90 -5.65
N MET A 87 -19.13 5.71 -5.33
CA MET A 87 -19.40 4.65 -6.29
C MET A 87 -20.62 4.99 -7.16
N GLU A 88 -21.73 5.48 -6.58
CA GLU A 88 -22.92 5.90 -7.36
C GLU A 88 -22.64 7.05 -8.32
N VAL A 89 -21.79 8.02 -7.94
CA VAL A 89 -21.35 9.11 -8.84
C VAL A 89 -20.47 8.58 -9.98
N SER A 90 -19.79 7.46 -9.76
CA SER A 90 -18.96 6.80 -10.78
C SER A 90 -19.79 5.93 -11.73
N THR A 91 -20.86 5.30 -11.24
CA THR A 91 -21.75 4.45 -12.05
C THR A 91 -22.64 5.28 -12.98
N ILE A 92 -23.13 6.45 -12.54
CA ILE A 92 -23.89 7.37 -13.42
C ILE A 92 -23.00 7.90 -14.56
N LYS A 93 -21.70 8.13 -14.31
CA LYS A 93 -20.72 8.50 -15.36
C LYS A 93 -20.23 7.32 -16.21
N SER A 94 -20.50 6.09 -15.81
CA SER A 94 -20.06 4.88 -16.54
C SER A 94 -21.16 4.30 -17.43
N ILE A 95 -22.44 4.55 -17.14
CA ILE A 95 -23.55 4.10 -17.99
C ILE A 95 -23.64 4.90 -19.30
N GLU A 96 -23.23 6.18 -19.33
CA GLU A 96 -23.06 6.92 -20.60
C GLU A 96 -21.81 6.51 -21.39
N ARG A 97 -20.90 5.71 -20.82
CA ARG A 97 -19.63 5.31 -21.48
C ARG A 97 -19.57 3.85 -21.87
N ALA A 98 -20.64 3.09 -21.67
CA ALA A 98 -20.70 1.66 -22.01
C ALA A 98 -21.22 1.38 -23.43
N SER A 99 -21.51 2.41 -24.25
CA SER A 99 -21.96 2.25 -25.63
C SER A 99 -21.01 2.85 -26.67
N THR A 100 -19.69 2.73 -26.49
CA THR A 100 -18.74 2.95 -27.60
C THR A 100 -17.42 2.24 -27.30
N TYR A 101 -17.37 0.93 -27.50
CA TYR A 101 -16.13 0.27 -27.90
C TYR A 101 -15.89 0.57 -29.38
N ALA A 102 -15.31 1.73 -29.68
CA ALA A 102 -14.55 1.99 -30.90
C ALA A 102 -14.20 3.49 -30.99
N LYS A 103 -13.08 3.90 -30.38
CA LYS A 103 -12.05 4.75 -31.01
C LYS A 103 -11.05 5.21 -29.96
N LYS A 104 -9.78 5.11 -30.37
CA LYS A 104 -8.67 5.92 -29.83
C LYS A 104 -9.11 7.37 -29.70
N GLU A 105 -9.01 7.91 -28.50
CA GLU A 105 -8.76 9.34 -28.30
C GLU A 105 -7.91 9.48 -27.03
N GLU A 106 -6.61 9.70 -27.27
CA GLU A 106 -5.72 10.37 -26.33
C GLU A 106 -6.29 11.76 -26.03
N ALA A 107 -6.61 12.05 -24.77
CA ALA A 107 -6.70 13.43 -24.27
C ALA A 107 -6.76 13.44 -22.73
N PRO A 108 -6.27 14.51 -22.09
CA PRO A 108 -4.88 14.92 -22.06
C PRO A 108 -4.28 14.59 -20.70
N LEU A 109 -2.98 14.30 -20.71
CA LEU A 109 -2.10 14.41 -19.56
C LEU A 109 -2.25 15.80 -18.95
N ALA A 110 -3.16 15.93 -17.99
CA ALA A 110 -3.15 17.03 -17.06
C ALA A 110 -1.83 16.92 -16.31
N ARG A 111 -0.89 17.74 -16.77
CA ARG A 111 0.35 18.15 -16.13
C ARG A 111 0.09 18.41 -14.65
N GLN A 112 0.09 17.36 -13.83
CA GLN A 112 0.39 17.56 -12.42
C GLN A 112 1.87 17.85 -12.41
N ALA A 113 2.12 19.14 -12.19
CA ALA A 113 3.39 19.79 -12.05
C ALA A 113 4.40 18.85 -11.41
N ALA A 114 5.65 18.95 -11.88
CA ALA A 114 6.84 18.35 -11.29
C ALA A 114 6.89 18.59 -9.78
N ALA A 115 6.16 17.78 -9.02
CA ALA A 115 6.37 17.58 -7.61
C ALA A 115 7.72 16.92 -7.57
N LYS A 116 8.76 17.72 -7.25
CA LYS A 116 10.14 17.27 -7.08
C LYS A 116 10.10 15.87 -6.48
N ILE A 117 10.45 14.87 -7.28
CA ILE A 117 10.46 13.50 -6.81
C ILE A 117 11.44 13.53 -5.62
N PRO A 118 11.00 13.16 -4.41
CA PRO A 118 11.86 13.22 -3.24
C PRO A 118 13.12 12.39 -3.50
N THR A 119 14.28 12.91 -3.10
CA THR A 119 15.56 12.21 -3.28
C THR A 119 15.56 10.84 -2.58
N GLU A 120 14.75 10.70 -1.53
CA GLU A 120 14.51 9.46 -0.80
C GLU A 120 13.00 9.19 -0.65
N MET A 121 12.57 7.97 -0.89
CA MET A 121 11.17 7.51 -0.72
C MET A 121 11.13 6.13 -0.11
N THR A 122 10.14 5.85 0.72
CA THR A 122 9.88 4.50 1.23
C THR A 122 9.18 3.65 0.17
N LYS A 123 9.38 2.32 0.22
CA LYS A 123 8.65 1.40 -0.67
C LYS A 123 7.12 1.50 -0.53
N PHE A 124 6.62 1.90 0.64
CA PHE A 124 5.18 2.09 0.88
C PHE A 124 4.61 3.29 0.12
N GLU A 125 5.32 4.42 0.08
CA GLU A 125 4.90 5.58 -0.70
C GLU A 125 4.89 5.29 -2.21
N ILE A 126 5.80 4.42 -2.67
CA ILE A 126 5.78 3.92 -4.05
C ILE A 126 4.51 3.08 -4.29
N TYR A 127 4.14 2.20 -3.36
CA TYR A 127 2.92 1.39 -3.48
C TYR A 127 1.65 2.24 -3.52
N GLU A 128 1.56 3.28 -2.68
CA GLU A 128 0.43 4.20 -2.65
C GLU A 128 0.32 4.98 -3.96
N ARG A 129 1.42 5.55 -4.44
CA ARG A 129 1.43 6.34 -5.69
C ARG A 129 1.14 5.50 -6.93
N LEU A 130 1.61 4.25 -6.95
CA LEU A 130 1.31 3.29 -8.02
C LEU A 130 -0.02 2.55 -7.82
N ARG A 131 -0.76 2.85 -6.75
CA ARG A 131 -2.04 2.21 -6.40
C ARG A 131 -1.93 0.67 -6.32
N ILE A 132 -0.84 0.17 -5.75
CA ILE A 132 -0.61 -1.27 -5.54
C ILE A 132 -1.33 -1.70 -4.26
N ILE A 133 -2.50 -2.28 -4.42
CA ILE A 133 -3.41 -2.64 -3.32
C ILE A 133 -3.16 -4.07 -2.83
N SER A 134 -2.89 -5.01 -3.74
CA SER A 134 -2.75 -6.43 -3.43
C SER A 134 -1.49 -6.73 -2.59
N PRO A 135 -1.62 -7.47 -1.47
CA PRO A 135 -0.47 -7.93 -0.68
C PRO A 135 0.51 -8.80 -1.47
N ALA A 136 0.00 -9.65 -2.37
CA ALA A 136 0.84 -10.48 -3.23
C ALA A 136 1.69 -9.62 -4.18
N ASP A 137 1.07 -8.62 -4.79
CA ASP A 137 1.77 -7.68 -5.66
C ASP A 137 2.82 -6.90 -4.87
N ARG A 138 2.51 -6.46 -3.65
CA ARG A 138 3.49 -5.75 -2.79
C ARG A 138 4.74 -6.58 -2.50
N ILE A 139 4.63 -7.90 -2.37
CA ILE A 139 5.79 -8.79 -2.18
C ILE A 139 6.64 -8.81 -3.46
N VAL A 140 5.99 -8.97 -4.61
CA VAL A 140 6.65 -8.96 -5.93
C VAL A 140 7.36 -7.63 -6.17
N TRP A 141 6.65 -6.52 -5.96
CA TRP A 141 7.19 -5.16 -6.04
C TRP A 141 8.34 -4.94 -5.06
N SER A 142 8.23 -5.39 -3.81
CA SER A 142 9.32 -5.26 -2.84
C SER A 142 10.59 -5.97 -3.29
N LYS A 143 10.45 -7.20 -3.84
CA LYS A 143 11.59 -7.97 -4.35
C LYS A 143 12.26 -7.26 -5.53
N VAL A 144 11.45 -6.77 -6.47
CA VAL A 144 11.94 -6.08 -7.67
C VAL A 144 12.62 -4.75 -7.32
N LEU A 145 12.00 -3.92 -6.46
CA LEU A 145 12.58 -2.65 -6.03
C LEU A 145 13.89 -2.84 -5.26
N ALA A 146 13.99 -3.87 -4.42
CA ALA A 146 15.24 -4.22 -3.72
C ALA A 146 16.36 -4.61 -4.70
N ILE A 147 16.05 -5.41 -5.73
CA ILE A 147 17.01 -5.78 -6.79
C ILE A 147 17.47 -4.54 -7.54
N MET A 148 16.54 -3.67 -7.98
CA MET A 148 16.85 -2.45 -8.70
C MET A 148 17.71 -1.49 -7.88
N GLN A 149 17.43 -1.34 -6.57
CA GLN A 149 18.22 -0.50 -5.67
C GLN A 149 19.66 -0.99 -5.51
N GLY A 150 19.88 -2.30 -5.54
CA GLY A 150 21.21 -2.90 -5.52
C GLY A 150 22.01 -2.71 -6.82
N MET A 151 21.43 -2.10 -7.87
CA MET A 151 22.04 -1.95 -9.19
C MET A 151 22.13 -0.47 -9.58
N GLN A 152 23.33 0.01 -9.95
CA GLN A 152 23.49 1.38 -10.45
C GLN A 152 22.79 1.63 -11.79
N THR A 153 22.73 0.58 -12.63
CA THR A 153 22.06 0.57 -13.93
C THR A 153 21.59 -0.85 -14.23
N PHE A 154 20.42 -1.02 -14.84
CA PHE A 154 19.84 -2.33 -15.09
C PHE A 154 18.94 -2.33 -16.33
N SER A 155 18.79 -3.49 -16.96
CA SER A 155 17.79 -3.76 -17.99
C SER A 155 16.66 -4.64 -17.43
N PRO A 156 15.49 -4.71 -18.09
CA PRO A 156 14.43 -5.64 -17.71
C PRO A 156 14.89 -7.10 -17.68
N ALA A 157 15.82 -7.49 -18.56
CA ALA A 157 16.40 -8.82 -18.60
C ALA A 157 17.25 -9.10 -17.35
N ASP A 158 18.08 -8.14 -16.91
CA ASP A 158 18.90 -8.28 -15.70
C ASP A 158 18.04 -8.47 -14.44
N VAL A 159 16.93 -7.72 -14.37
CA VAL A 159 15.99 -7.82 -13.25
C VAL A 159 15.20 -9.13 -13.31
N SER A 160 14.79 -9.58 -14.49
CA SER A 160 14.10 -10.88 -14.71
C SER A 160 14.94 -12.05 -14.22
N GLN A 161 16.23 -12.08 -14.57
CA GLN A 161 17.14 -13.14 -14.16
C GLN A 161 17.29 -13.23 -12.63
N ARG A 162 17.24 -12.09 -11.92
CA ARG A 162 17.40 -12.02 -10.46
C ARG A 162 16.10 -12.16 -9.68
N SER A 163 14.98 -11.75 -10.27
CA SER A 163 13.66 -11.79 -9.62
C SER A 163 12.94 -13.12 -9.86
N SER A 164 13.37 -13.89 -10.87
CA SER A 164 12.69 -15.09 -11.40
C SER A 164 11.29 -14.79 -11.91
N LEU A 165 11.00 -13.53 -12.26
CA LEU A 165 9.73 -13.10 -12.87
C LEU A 165 9.85 -13.11 -14.38
N ALA A 166 8.73 -13.38 -15.06
CA ALA A 166 8.63 -13.27 -16.50
C ALA A 166 8.92 -11.83 -16.95
N GLN A 167 9.64 -11.70 -18.07
CA GLN A 167 10.02 -10.39 -18.60
C GLN A 167 8.78 -9.53 -18.95
N GLU A 168 7.71 -10.14 -19.42
CA GLU A 168 6.45 -9.46 -19.75
C GLU A 168 5.79 -8.79 -18.54
N GLU A 169 5.85 -9.43 -17.37
CA GLU A 169 5.32 -8.87 -16.12
C GLU A 169 6.18 -7.69 -15.65
N LEU A 170 7.50 -7.83 -15.77
CA LEU A 170 8.44 -6.76 -15.44
C LEU A 170 8.28 -5.55 -16.36
N LEU A 171 8.00 -5.74 -17.64
CA LEU A 171 7.78 -4.61 -18.56
C LEU A 171 6.63 -3.72 -18.11
N LYS A 172 5.53 -4.30 -17.60
CA LYS A 172 4.41 -3.52 -17.04
C LYS A 172 4.83 -2.74 -15.78
N MET A 173 5.67 -3.34 -14.94
CA MET A 173 6.20 -2.67 -13.75
C MET A 173 7.14 -1.53 -14.12
N PHE A 174 8.06 -1.74 -15.07
CA PHE A 174 8.99 -0.72 -15.56
C PHE A 174 8.24 0.47 -16.17
N GLN A 175 7.25 0.21 -17.03
CA GLN A 175 6.40 1.26 -17.60
C GLN A 175 5.69 2.09 -16.52
N SER A 176 5.23 1.44 -15.44
CA SER A 176 4.56 2.12 -14.33
C SER A 176 5.54 2.99 -13.53
N LEU A 177 6.76 2.49 -13.29
CA LEU A 177 7.81 3.23 -12.59
C LEU A 177 8.37 4.40 -13.42
N GLU A 178 8.51 4.22 -14.73
CA GLU A 178 8.95 5.26 -15.66
C GLU A 178 7.91 6.38 -15.78
N LYS A 179 6.63 6.02 -15.97
CA LYS A 179 5.52 7.00 -15.99
C LYS A 179 5.42 7.81 -14.69
N ALA A 180 5.74 7.17 -13.57
CA ALA A 180 5.78 7.83 -12.26
C ALA A 180 7.10 8.59 -11.99
N GLY A 181 8.07 8.55 -12.92
CA GLY A 181 9.34 9.26 -12.85
C GLY A 181 10.40 8.62 -11.95
N TYR A 182 10.14 7.42 -11.41
CA TYR A 182 11.09 6.71 -10.54
C TYR A 182 12.24 6.06 -11.31
N LEU A 183 12.03 5.77 -12.59
CA LEU A 183 13.06 5.30 -13.51
C LEU A 183 13.43 6.40 -14.49
N ARG A 184 14.71 6.43 -14.84
CA ARG A 184 15.25 7.19 -15.96
C ARG A 184 15.93 6.25 -16.92
N GLU A 185 15.50 6.27 -18.17
CA GLU A 185 16.24 5.62 -19.25
C GLU A 185 17.54 6.40 -19.52
N ILE A 186 18.68 5.70 -19.51
CA ILE A 186 20.00 6.29 -19.77
C ILE A 186 20.45 5.97 -21.20
N SER A 187 20.09 4.79 -21.69
CA SER A 187 20.30 4.33 -23.06
C SER A 187 19.21 3.32 -23.40
N PRO A 188 19.01 2.95 -24.68
CA PRO A 188 17.94 2.04 -25.07
C PRO A 188 17.89 0.79 -24.18
N ASN A 189 16.76 0.60 -23.51
CA ASN A 189 16.49 -0.55 -22.62
C ASN A 189 17.39 -0.65 -21.37
N ARG A 190 18.02 0.46 -20.95
CA ARG A 190 18.84 0.58 -19.73
C ARG A 190 18.32 1.70 -18.86
N TYR A 191 18.01 1.35 -17.62
CA TYR A 191 17.36 2.23 -16.66
C TYR A 191 18.22 2.43 -15.42
N ARG A 192 17.99 3.54 -14.73
CA ARG A 192 18.49 3.83 -13.38
C ARG A 192 17.34 4.36 -12.53
N LEU A 193 17.36 4.03 -11.25
CA LEU A 193 16.45 4.63 -10.27
C LEU A 193 16.83 6.10 -10.04
N ASN A 194 15.84 6.99 -10.19
CA ASN A 194 15.95 8.41 -9.83
C ASN A 194 15.70 8.67 -8.34
N VAL A 195 15.26 7.66 -7.61
CA VAL A 195 14.92 7.74 -6.18
C VAL A 195 15.73 6.73 -5.39
N LYS A 196 16.22 7.15 -4.23
CA LYS A 196 16.78 6.22 -3.25
C LYS A 196 15.65 5.63 -2.43
N ILE A 197 15.48 4.32 -2.50
CA ILE A 197 14.39 3.63 -1.80
C ILE A 197 14.83 3.34 -0.36
N VAL A 198 14.13 3.86 0.64
CA VAL A 198 14.36 3.50 2.04
C VAL A 198 13.55 2.24 2.33
N MET A 199 14.27 1.15 2.66
CA MET A 199 13.69 -0.20 2.80
C MET A 199 13.08 -0.47 4.17
#